data_AF-A0A150T556-F1
#
_entry.id   AF-A0A150T556-F1
#
_cell.length_a   1.000
_cell.length_b   1.000
_cell.length_c   1.000
_cell.angle_alpha   90.00
_cell.angle_beta   90.00
_cell.angle_gamma   90.00
#
_symmetry.space_group_name_H-M   'P 1'
#
loop_
_entity.id
_entity.type
_entity.pdbx_description
1 polymer ?
#
loop_
_entity_poly.entity_id
_entity_poly.type
_entity_poly.pdbx_seq_one_letter_code
_entity_poly.pdbx_strand_id
1 'polypeptide(L)'
;MAGPAKVCADKRAQTYDRLDAIQTLAAMKNADAAAALLRRFTFSIDPSITDQEEKDLAFRGIVDAGKDAVPAVVEFCVKAETLTWPLKVLRALLEDDDYRAELVRLLDRCDTEYARNIEPKQQLIIALGEIKGDDVRVAVERFLDDVNETVRFHAVQTIFAQGDEASVPALVKMLATEESVRVKNKVAEGLMTRGWTVPAELRSGANQALQDSNGFSVGADGKLRKGAGYG
;
A
#
# COMPACT_ATOMS: atom_id res chain seq x y z
N MET A 1 -30.48 24.46 10.20
CA MET A 1 -30.03 23.50 9.17
C MET A 1 -28.66 22.96 9.56
N ALA A 2 -28.34 21.70 9.24
CA ALA A 2 -26.99 21.17 9.42
C ALA A 2 -26.03 21.86 8.43
N GLY A 3 -24.82 22.21 8.87
CA GLY A 3 -23.83 22.82 7.97
C GLY A 3 -23.27 21.83 6.94
N PRO A 4 -22.66 22.30 5.83
CA PRO A 4 -22.16 21.45 4.73
C PRO A 4 -21.24 20.33 5.21
N ALA A 5 -20.35 20.65 6.15
CA ALA A 5 -19.42 19.70 6.77
C ALA A 5 -20.12 18.49 7.42
N LYS A 6 -21.29 18.70 8.05
CA LYS A 6 -22.07 17.63 8.68
C LYS A 6 -22.82 16.80 7.64
N VAL A 7 -23.39 17.46 6.63
CA VAL A 7 -24.16 16.79 5.55
C VAL A 7 -23.26 15.92 4.69
N CYS A 8 -22.07 16.40 4.32
CA CYS A 8 -21.07 15.64 3.55
C CYS A 8 -20.66 14.31 4.23
N ALA A 9 -20.65 14.28 5.56
CA ALA A 9 -20.30 13.10 6.36
C ALA A 9 -21.50 12.20 6.70
N ASP A 10 -22.72 12.58 6.33
CA ASP A 10 -23.93 11.84 6.69
C ASP A 10 -24.35 10.90 5.57
N LYS A 11 -24.05 9.61 5.73
CA LYS A 11 -24.49 8.54 4.81
C LYS A 11 -26.01 8.55 4.55
N ARG A 12 -26.82 9.03 5.51
CA ARG A 12 -28.29 9.03 5.44
C ARG A 12 -28.88 10.30 4.85
N ALA A 13 -28.07 11.34 4.61
CA ALA A 13 -28.54 12.53 3.91
C ALA A 13 -29.03 12.18 2.50
N GLN A 14 -29.93 12.99 1.93
CA GLN A 14 -30.33 12.77 0.54
C GLN A 14 -29.12 13.01 -0.38
N THR A 15 -29.07 12.30 -1.51
CA THR A 15 -27.97 12.43 -2.48
C THR A 15 -27.80 13.87 -2.95
N TYR A 16 -28.89 14.57 -3.23
CA TYR A 16 -28.85 15.98 -3.63
C TYR A 16 -28.22 16.87 -2.54
N ASP A 17 -28.61 16.68 -1.27
CA ASP A 17 -28.06 17.44 -0.15
C ASP A 17 -26.57 17.16 0.05
N ARG A 18 -26.13 15.91 -0.12
CA ARG A 18 -24.70 15.57 -0.06
C ARG A 18 -23.92 16.22 -1.19
N LEU A 19 -24.43 16.17 -2.42
CA LEU A 19 -23.78 16.79 -3.58
C LEU A 19 -23.63 18.30 -3.38
N ASP A 20 -24.71 19.00 -2.98
CA ASP A 20 -24.67 20.44 -2.69
C ASP A 20 -23.66 20.78 -1.58
N ALA A 21 -23.63 19.96 -0.51
CA ALA A 21 -22.66 20.13 0.57
C ALA A 21 -21.20 19.90 0.11
N ILE A 22 -20.95 18.88 -0.71
CA ILE A 22 -19.62 18.60 -1.28
C ILE A 22 -19.20 19.75 -2.21
N GLN A 23 -20.08 20.24 -3.08
CA GLN A 23 -19.80 21.37 -3.98
C GLN A 23 -19.50 22.65 -3.20
N THR A 24 -20.31 22.93 -2.18
CA THR A 24 -20.12 24.09 -1.30
C THR A 24 -18.74 24.05 -0.63
N LEU A 25 -18.36 22.90 -0.05
CA LEU A 25 -17.04 22.73 0.57
C LEU A 25 -15.91 22.85 -0.47
N ALA A 26 -16.05 22.21 -1.64
CA ALA A 26 -15.06 22.28 -2.70
C ALA A 26 -14.81 23.72 -3.20
N ALA A 27 -15.86 24.55 -3.24
CA ALA A 27 -15.75 25.96 -3.62
C ALA A 27 -14.95 26.82 -2.62
N MET A 28 -14.80 26.38 -1.35
CA MET A 28 -14.07 27.12 -0.33
C MET A 28 -12.54 27.06 -0.50
N LYS A 29 -12.02 26.02 -1.17
CA LYS A 29 -10.60 25.85 -1.54
C LYS A 29 -9.61 26.13 -0.40
N ASN A 30 -9.88 25.58 0.77
CA ASN A 30 -9.01 25.73 1.94
C ASN A 30 -8.92 24.42 2.73
N ALA A 31 -7.95 24.37 3.66
CA ALA A 31 -7.63 23.18 4.44
C ALA A 31 -8.80 22.68 5.30
N ASP A 32 -9.59 23.57 5.90
CA ASP A 32 -10.74 23.19 6.74
C ASP A 32 -11.84 22.50 5.92
N ALA A 33 -12.11 23.02 4.72
CA ALA A 33 -13.06 22.41 3.80
C ALA A 33 -12.55 21.07 3.27
N ALA A 34 -11.25 20.97 2.96
CA ALA A 34 -10.61 19.71 2.59
C ALA A 34 -10.74 18.65 3.70
N ALA A 35 -10.50 19.03 4.96
CA ALA A 35 -10.67 18.17 6.11
C ALA A 35 -12.12 17.66 6.25
N ALA A 36 -13.11 18.51 5.93
CA ALA A 36 -14.51 18.11 5.91
C ALA A 36 -14.84 17.14 4.76
N LEU A 37 -14.32 17.39 3.56
CA LEU A 37 -14.51 16.56 2.36
C LEU A 37 -13.95 15.15 2.52
N LEU A 38 -12.82 14.98 3.23
CA LEU A 38 -12.23 13.67 3.50
C LEU A 38 -13.21 12.69 4.14
N ARG A 39 -14.17 13.17 4.94
CA ARG A 39 -15.20 12.32 5.57
C ARG A 39 -16.08 11.62 4.55
N ARG A 40 -16.18 12.11 3.30
CA ARG A 40 -16.92 11.43 2.24
C ARG A 40 -16.32 10.07 1.89
N PHE A 41 -15.02 9.88 2.10
CA PHE A 41 -14.35 8.60 1.83
C PHE A 41 -14.63 7.52 2.88
N THR A 42 -15.32 7.84 3.99
CA THR A 42 -15.57 6.89 5.09
C THR A 42 -16.75 5.95 4.87
N PHE A 43 -17.50 6.11 3.79
CA PHE A 43 -18.61 5.24 3.47
C PHE A 43 -18.81 5.08 1.96
N SER A 44 -19.55 4.04 1.59
CA SER A 44 -20.05 3.83 0.24
C SER A 44 -21.57 3.94 0.23
N ILE A 45 -22.11 4.38 -0.91
CA ILE A 45 -23.56 4.47 -1.17
C ILE A 45 -23.94 3.69 -2.45
N ASP A 46 -25.21 3.34 -2.55
CA ASP A 46 -25.80 2.77 -3.76
C ASP A 46 -26.66 3.81 -4.48
N PRO A 47 -26.66 3.86 -5.83
CA PRO A 47 -25.83 3.05 -6.72
C PRO A 47 -24.35 3.47 -6.72
N SER A 48 -23.46 2.55 -7.08
CA SER A 48 -22.00 2.77 -7.07
C SER A 48 -21.53 3.92 -7.97
N ILE A 49 -22.26 4.23 -9.04
CA ILE A 49 -21.98 5.38 -9.91
C ILE A 49 -22.07 6.69 -9.12
N THR A 50 -23.14 6.87 -8.35
CA THR A 50 -23.31 8.06 -7.50
C THR A 50 -22.25 8.14 -6.40
N ASP A 51 -21.87 6.99 -5.82
CA ASP A 51 -20.77 6.97 -4.85
C ASP A 51 -19.46 7.47 -5.47
N GLN A 52 -19.15 6.98 -6.67
CA GLN A 52 -17.95 7.34 -7.40
C GLN A 52 -17.96 8.84 -7.77
N GLU A 53 -19.08 9.37 -8.26
CA GLU A 53 -19.24 10.79 -8.58
C GLU A 53 -19.04 11.70 -7.36
N GLU A 54 -19.65 11.35 -6.22
CA GLU A 54 -19.50 12.11 -4.97
C GLU A 54 -18.04 12.09 -4.47
N LYS A 55 -17.38 10.93 -4.55
CA LYS A 55 -15.97 10.79 -4.14
C LYS A 55 -15.01 11.50 -5.10
N ASP A 56 -15.28 11.47 -6.41
CA ASP A 56 -14.51 12.22 -7.40
C ASP A 56 -14.63 13.73 -7.20
N LEU A 57 -15.83 14.22 -6.86
CA LEU A 57 -16.03 15.63 -6.55
C LEU A 57 -15.31 16.04 -5.26
N ALA A 58 -15.39 15.22 -4.20
CA ALA A 58 -14.65 15.45 -2.96
C ALA A 58 -13.14 15.44 -3.20
N PHE A 59 -12.63 14.49 -3.98
CA PHE A 59 -11.23 14.41 -4.40
C PHE A 59 -10.77 15.70 -5.08
N ARG A 60 -11.50 16.18 -6.11
CA ARG A 60 -11.17 17.42 -6.81
C ARG A 60 -11.19 18.62 -5.87
N GLY A 61 -12.19 18.72 -4.99
CA GLY A 61 -12.28 19.80 -4.01
C GLY A 61 -11.10 19.83 -3.03
N ILE A 62 -10.62 18.67 -2.60
CA ILE A 62 -9.42 18.57 -1.74
C ILE A 62 -8.16 18.94 -2.52
N VAL A 63 -8.02 18.49 -3.77
CA VAL A 63 -6.87 18.84 -4.62
C VAL A 63 -6.84 20.34 -4.92
N ASP A 64 -7.99 20.96 -5.17
CA ASP A 64 -8.14 22.40 -5.39
C ASP A 64 -7.76 23.25 -4.16
N ALA A 65 -7.80 22.69 -2.95
CA ALA A 65 -7.29 23.33 -1.74
C ALA A 65 -5.75 23.33 -1.66
N GLY A 66 -5.07 22.58 -2.52
CA GLY A 66 -3.62 22.57 -2.66
C GLY A 66 -2.87 21.90 -1.50
N LYS A 67 -1.57 22.17 -1.40
CA LYS A 67 -0.67 21.52 -0.43
C LYS A 67 -1.03 21.81 1.04
N ASP A 68 -1.79 22.87 1.31
CA ASP A 68 -2.29 23.18 2.65
C ASP A 68 -3.26 22.11 3.18
N ALA A 69 -3.84 21.27 2.31
CA ALA A 69 -4.67 20.14 2.72
C ALA A 69 -3.86 18.93 3.20
N VAL A 70 -2.57 18.82 2.87
CA VAL A 70 -1.74 17.63 3.15
C VAL A 70 -1.76 17.21 4.62
N PRO A 71 -1.60 18.12 5.62
CA PRO A 71 -1.67 17.73 7.02
C PRO A 71 -3.00 17.05 7.41
N ALA A 72 -4.13 17.55 6.89
CA ALA A 72 -5.43 16.97 7.15
C ALA A 72 -5.60 15.59 6.48
N VAL A 73 -5.05 15.41 5.28
CA VAL A 73 -5.08 14.11 4.58
C VAL A 73 -4.22 13.07 5.32
N VAL A 74 -3.03 13.45 5.79
CA VAL A 74 -2.18 12.58 6.61
C VAL A 74 -2.87 12.21 7.93
N GLU A 75 -3.49 13.17 8.63
CA GLU A 75 -4.24 12.87 9.86
C GLU A 75 -5.41 11.91 9.60
N PHE A 76 -6.09 12.07 8.47
CA PHE A 76 -7.14 11.15 8.04
C PHE A 76 -6.60 9.74 7.79
N CYS A 77 -5.47 9.60 7.08
CA CYS A 77 -4.82 8.31 6.84
C CYS A 77 -4.53 7.53 8.13
N VAL A 78 -4.14 8.21 9.20
CA VAL A 78 -3.80 7.57 10.49
C VAL A 78 -4.99 6.81 11.09
N LYS A 79 -6.23 7.23 10.80
CA LYS A 79 -7.45 6.70 11.43
C LYS A 79 -8.34 5.94 10.45
N ALA A 80 -8.08 6.04 9.15
CA ALA A 80 -8.95 5.52 8.11
C ALA A 80 -8.86 3.99 8.01
N GLU A 81 -10.00 3.34 7.79
CA GLU A 81 -10.06 1.89 7.54
C GLU A 81 -9.59 1.52 6.13
N THR A 82 -9.63 2.46 5.19
CA THR A 82 -9.14 2.28 3.82
C THR A 82 -8.50 3.57 3.32
N LEU A 83 -7.40 3.44 2.60
CA LEU A 83 -6.53 4.53 2.15
C LEU A 83 -6.60 4.78 0.64
N THR A 84 -7.46 4.08 -0.10
CA THR A 84 -7.58 4.20 -1.57
C THR A 84 -7.70 5.66 -2.04
N TRP A 85 -8.60 6.44 -1.44
CA TRP A 85 -8.82 7.83 -1.81
C TRP A 85 -7.82 8.82 -1.22
N PRO A 86 -7.49 8.79 0.09
CA PRO A 86 -6.51 9.72 0.61
C PRO A 86 -5.11 9.52 0.02
N LEU A 87 -4.70 8.30 -0.38
CA LEU A 87 -3.45 8.10 -1.12
C LEU A 87 -3.50 8.73 -2.52
N LYS A 88 -4.63 8.63 -3.23
CA LYS A 88 -4.83 9.36 -4.51
C LYS A 88 -4.70 10.86 -4.31
N VAL A 89 -5.27 11.40 -3.23
CA VAL A 89 -5.16 12.83 -2.89
C VAL A 89 -3.70 13.22 -2.65
N LEU A 90 -2.99 12.48 -1.78
CA LEU A 90 -1.58 12.76 -1.51
C LEU A 90 -0.74 12.69 -2.79
N ARG A 91 -0.97 11.69 -3.65
CA ARG A 91 -0.30 11.55 -4.95
C ARG A 91 -0.55 12.72 -5.90
N ALA A 92 -1.72 13.33 -5.84
CA ALA A 92 -2.06 14.48 -6.67
C ALA A 92 -1.51 15.81 -6.12
N LEU A 93 -1.25 15.88 -4.80
CA LEU A 93 -0.79 17.09 -4.12
C LEU A 93 0.74 17.18 -3.97
N LEU A 94 1.42 16.04 -3.96
CA LEU A 94 2.83 15.92 -3.60
C LEU A 94 3.66 15.42 -4.79
N GLU A 95 4.90 15.91 -4.87
CA GLU A 95 5.92 15.35 -5.77
C GLU A 95 6.37 13.98 -5.25
N ASP A 96 7.05 13.18 -6.09
CA ASP A 96 7.46 11.81 -5.77
C ASP A 96 8.21 11.70 -4.43
N ASP A 97 9.13 12.62 -4.15
CA ASP A 97 9.93 12.61 -2.92
C ASP A 97 9.12 12.89 -1.67
N ASP A 98 8.26 13.93 -1.71
CA ASP A 98 7.40 14.30 -0.59
C ASP A 98 6.34 13.22 -0.33
N TYR A 99 5.75 12.67 -1.39
CA TYR A 99 4.75 11.60 -1.29
C TYR A 99 5.36 10.33 -0.70
N ARG A 100 6.55 9.93 -1.17
CA ARG A 100 7.30 8.80 -0.61
C ARG A 100 7.58 9.01 0.87
N ALA A 101 8.07 10.20 1.26
CA ALA A 101 8.39 10.51 2.64
C ALA A 101 7.15 10.42 3.56
N GLU A 102 5.98 10.88 3.10
CA GLU A 102 4.73 10.71 3.86
C GLU A 102 4.30 9.25 3.97
N LEU A 103 4.45 8.46 2.90
CA LEU A 103 4.05 7.05 2.93
C LEU A 103 4.95 6.24 3.86
N VAL A 104 6.25 6.51 3.87
CA VAL A 104 7.19 5.92 4.85
C VAL A 104 6.80 6.29 6.27
N ARG A 105 6.52 7.58 6.54
CA ARG A 105 6.05 8.04 7.87
C ARG A 105 4.76 7.37 8.32
N LEU A 106 3.81 7.18 7.40
CA LEU A 106 2.55 6.48 7.70
C LEU A 106 2.80 4.99 7.96
N LEU A 107 3.62 4.34 7.13
CA LEU A 107 3.96 2.93 7.27
C LEU A 107 4.73 2.67 8.58
N ASP A 108 5.54 3.61 9.03
CA ASP A 108 6.30 3.51 10.28
C ASP A 108 5.41 3.30 11.51
N ARG A 109 4.14 3.71 11.44
CA ARG A 109 3.14 3.54 12.50
C ARG A 109 2.50 2.15 12.51
N CYS A 110 2.73 1.34 11.49
CA CYS A 110 2.17 -0.01 11.36
C CYS A 110 3.15 -1.06 11.86
N ASP A 111 2.68 -2.01 12.65
CA ASP A 111 3.46 -3.17 13.08
C ASP A 111 3.20 -4.40 12.19
N THR A 112 3.95 -5.46 12.47
CA THR A 112 3.88 -6.76 11.81
C THR A 112 2.94 -7.74 12.53
N GLU A 113 2.27 -7.29 13.59
CA GLU A 113 1.41 -8.13 14.43
C GLU A 113 0.00 -8.25 13.84
N TYR A 114 -0.84 -9.03 14.52
CA TYR A 114 -2.23 -9.21 14.13
C TYR A 114 -2.98 -7.88 14.21
N ALA A 115 -3.50 -7.46 13.07
CA ALA A 115 -4.42 -6.34 12.97
C ALA A 115 -5.77 -6.85 12.46
N ARG A 116 -6.86 -6.35 13.06
CA ARG A 116 -8.23 -6.64 12.60
C ARG A 116 -8.45 -6.18 11.16
N ASN A 117 -7.84 -5.06 10.79
CA ASN A 117 -7.88 -4.52 9.44
C ASN A 117 -6.46 -4.29 8.95
N ILE A 118 -6.07 -5.03 7.91
CA ILE A 118 -4.74 -4.93 7.30
C ILE A 118 -4.71 -3.99 6.09
N GLU A 119 -5.86 -3.53 5.58
CA GLU A 119 -5.94 -2.74 4.35
C GLU A 119 -5.03 -1.50 4.37
N PRO A 120 -4.96 -0.69 5.46
CA PRO A 120 -4.11 0.49 5.45
C PRO A 120 -2.63 0.18 5.24
N LYS A 121 -2.06 -0.78 5.99
CA LYS A 121 -0.64 -1.17 5.84
C LYS A 121 -0.38 -1.79 4.47
N GLN A 122 -1.29 -2.63 3.99
CA GLN A 122 -1.18 -3.23 2.66
C GLN A 122 -1.17 -2.17 1.56
N GLN A 123 -2.09 -1.21 1.59
CA GLN A 123 -2.19 -0.15 0.59
C GLN A 123 -0.98 0.79 0.59
N LEU A 124 -0.43 1.09 1.78
CA LEU A 124 0.83 1.85 1.90
C LEU A 124 2.00 1.12 1.25
N ILE A 125 2.16 -0.18 1.54
CA ILE A 125 3.23 -1.00 0.95
C ILE A 125 3.11 -1.04 -0.57
N ILE A 126 1.90 -1.27 -1.10
CA ILE A 126 1.64 -1.29 -2.55
C ILE A 126 2.01 0.06 -3.18
N ALA A 127 1.54 1.17 -2.61
CA ALA A 127 1.81 2.51 -3.15
C ALA A 127 3.30 2.86 -3.12
N LEU A 128 4.02 2.43 -2.08
CA LEU A 128 5.48 2.57 -2.01
C LEU A 128 6.21 1.77 -3.10
N GLY A 129 5.63 0.68 -3.60
CA GLY A 129 6.18 -0.09 -4.72
C GLY A 129 6.15 0.62 -6.07
N GLU A 130 5.34 1.67 -6.21
CA GLU A 130 5.22 2.45 -7.44
C GLU A 130 6.30 3.54 -7.57
N ILE A 131 7.08 3.78 -6.52
CA ILE A 131 8.06 4.88 -6.43
C ILE A 131 9.40 4.34 -5.95
N LYS A 132 10.48 4.92 -6.46
CA LYS A 132 11.84 4.56 -6.08
C LYS A 132 12.31 5.33 -4.84
N GLY A 133 13.01 4.65 -3.96
CA GLY A 133 13.77 5.25 -2.86
C GLY A 133 14.41 4.20 -1.97
N ASP A 134 15.67 4.42 -1.56
CA ASP A 134 16.41 3.48 -0.71
C ASP A 134 15.76 3.33 0.68
N ASP A 135 15.09 4.39 1.14
CA ASP A 135 14.28 4.42 2.37
C ASP A 135 13.06 3.50 2.29
N VAL A 136 12.45 3.34 1.11
CA VAL A 136 11.33 2.42 0.89
C VAL A 136 11.72 0.99 1.21
N ARG A 137 12.88 0.55 0.69
CA ARG A 137 13.39 -0.80 0.92
C ARG A 137 13.52 -1.06 2.42
N VAL A 138 14.17 -0.15 3.13
CA VAL A 138 14.39 -0.24 4.59
C VAL A 138 13.06 -0.28 5.35
N ALA A 139 12.12 0.59 5.01
CA ALA A 139 10.82 0.68 5.68
C ALA A 139 9.97 -0.58 5.47
N VAL A 140 10.01 -1.17 4.27
CA VAL A 140 9.17 -2.32 3.88
C VAL A 140 9.77 -3.66 4.33
N GLU A 141 11.09 -3.77 4.48
CA GLU A 141 11.77 -5.05 4.78
C GLU A 141 11.22 -5.75 6.03
N ARG A 142 10.83 -5.01 7.07
CA ARG A 142 10.25 -5.60 8.29
C ARG A 142 8.93 -6.35 8.04
N PHE A 143 8.17 -5.96 7.01
CA PHE A 143 6.90 -6.59 6.66
C PHE A 143 7.07 -7.94 5.93
N LEU A 144 8.30 -8.38 5.67
CA LEU A 144 8.58 -9.76 5.30
C LEU A 144 8.24 -10.74 6.44
N ASP A 145 8.21 -10.27 7.68
CA ASP A 145 7.85 -11.04 8.88
C ASP A 145 6.42 -10.76 9.37
N ASP A 146 5.58 -10.10 8.57
CA ASP A 146 4.18 -9.80 8.94
C ASP A 146 3.38 -11.09 9.16
N VAL A 147 2.52 -11.15 10.18
CA VAL A 147 1.67 -12.33 10.42
C VAL A 147 0.69 -12.59 9.27
N ASN A 148 0.33 -11.57 8.50
CA ASN A 148 -0.58 -11.67 7.38
C ASN A 148 0.15 -11.99 6.07
N GLU A 149 -0.21 -13.11 5.44
CA GLU A 149 0.38 -13.58 4.18
C GLU A 149 0.29 -12.57 3.04
N THR A 150 -0.83 -11.86 2.92
CA THR A 150 -1.04 -10.89 1.84
C THR A 150 -0.14 -9.67 2.02
N VAL A 151 0.13 -9.26 3.26
CA VAL A 151 1.10 -8.19 3.56
C VAL A 151 2.51 -8.65 3.19
N ARG A 152 2.93 -9.85 3.61
CA ARG A 152 4.24 -10.41 3.21
C ARG A 152 4.39 -10.49 1.69
N PHE A 153 3.36 -10.96 0.98
CA PHE A 153 3.35 -11.01 -0.47
C PHE A 153 3.63 -9.63 -1.09
N HIS A 154 2.92 -8.59 -0.67
CA HIS A 154 3.12 -7.24 -1.19
C HIS A 154 4.44 -6.61 -0.75
N ALA A 155 4.95 -6.94 0.44
CA ALA A 155 6.28 -6.53 0.87
C ALA A 155 7.36 -7.09 -0.07
N VAL A 156 7.30 -8.39 -0.40
CA VAL A 156 8.18 -9.02 -1.39
C VAL A 156 8.09 -8.31 -2.75
N GLN A 157 6.87 -8.03 -3.25
CA GLN A 157 6.70 -7.32 -4.52
C GLN A 157 7.37 -5.95 -4.50
N THR A 158 7.18 -5.21 -3.42
CA THR A 158 7.67 -3.84 -3.24
C THR A 158 9.19 -3.80 -3.14
N ILE A 159 9.80 -4.72 -2.38
CA ILE A 159 11.26 -4.84 -2.28
C ILE A 159 11.87 -5.13 -3.66
N PHE A 160 11.32 -6.08 -4.42
CA PHE A 160 11.78 -6.28 -5.78
C PHE A 160 11.56 -5.02 -6.61
N ALA A 161 10.39 -4.38 -6.52
CA ALA A 161 10.10 -3.16 -7.27
C ALA A 161 11.17 -2.09 -7.03
N GLN A 162 11.81 -2.01 -5.86
CA GLN A 162 12.91 -1.05 -5.60
C GLN A 162 14.16 -1.28 -6.46
N GLY A 163 14.53 -2.53 -6.78
CA GLY A 163 15.67 -2.77 -7.68
C GLY A 163 17.02 -2.96 -6.99
N ASP A 164 17.03 -3.03 -5.66
CA ASP A 164 18.24 -3.13 -4.86
C ASP A 164 18.43 -4.55 -4.30
N GLU A 165 19.61 -5.14 -4.56
CA GLU A 165 20.01 -6.46 -4.09
C GLU A 165 20.28 -6.51 -2.57
N ALA A 166 20.35 -5.37 -1.88
CA ALA A 166 20.62 -5.31 -0.45
C ALA A 166 19.63 -6.11 0.40
N SER A 167 18.38 -6.31 -0.06
CA SER A 167 17.37 -7.12 0.63
C SER A 167 17.39 -8.61 0.26
N VAL A 168 18.28 -9.07 -0.62
CA VAL A 168 18.38 -10.50 -0.97
C VAL A 168 18.58 -11.39 0.27
N PRO A 169 19.45 -11.06 1.24
CA PRO A 169 19.57 -11.86 2.46
C PRO A 169 18.26 -11.95 3.25
N ALA A 170 17.49 -10.87 3.37
CA ALA A 170 16.21 -10.86 4.08
C ALA A 170 15.14 -11.68 3.34
N LEU A 171 15.01 -11.47 2.04
CA LEU A 171 14.11 -12.24 1.16
C LEU A 171 14.40 -13.74 1.18
N VAL A 172 15.67 -14.13 1.27
CA VAL A 172 16.03 -15.56 1.34
C VAL A 172 15.79 -16.12 2.74
N LYS A 173 16.11 -15.36 3.80
CA LYS A 173 15.89 -15.81 5.19
C LYS A 173 14.42 -16.07 5.49
N MET A 174 13.51 -15.21 5.01
CA MET A 174 12.07 -15.40 5.25
C MET A 174 11.54 -16.73 4.68
N LEU A 175 12.17 -17.30 3.64
CA LEU A 175 11.73 -18.57 3.04
C LEU A 175 11.73 -19.71 4.05
N ALA A 176 12.64 -19.71 5.02
CA ALA A 176 12.78 -20.79 5.99
C ALA A 176 11.57 -20.95 6.92
N THR A 177 10.80 -19.89 7.13
CA THR A 177 9.61 -19.86 8.00
C THR A 177 8.33 -19.50 7.24
N GLU A 178 8.43 -19.32 5.92
CA GLU A 178 7.27 -19.04 5.10
C GLU A 178 6.51 -20.34 4.81
N GLU A 179 5.21 -20.33 5.02
CA GLU A 179 4.32 -21.47 4.75
C GLU A 179 3.52 -21.27 3.44
N SER A 180 3.38 -20.01 3.00
CA SER A 180 2.67 -19.68 1.76
C SER A 180 3.54 -20.01 0.55
N VAL A 181 3.15 -21.06 -0.18
CA VAL A 181 3.70 -21.40 -1.50
C VAL A 181 3.63 -20.19 -2.46
N ARG A 182 2.59 -19.36 -2.34
CA ARG A 182 2.44 -18.12 -3.14
C ARG A 182 3.56 -17.13 -2.85
N VAL A 183 3.91 -16.90 -1.58
CA VAL A 183 5.01 -16.00 -1.19
C VAL A 183 6.36 -16.60 -1.57
N LYS A 184 6.60 -17.89 -1.31
CA LYS A 184 7.82 -18.61 -1.73
C LYS A 184 8.07 -18.48 -3.23
N ASN A 185 7.05 -18.76 -4.03
CA ASN A 185 7.11 -18.59 -5.49
C ASN A 185 7.42 -17.15 -5.86
N LYS A 186 6.82 -16.17 -5.16
CA LYS A 186 7.06 -14.76 -5.48
C LYS A 186 8.51 -14.33 -5.23
N VAL A 187 9.11 -14.80 -4.14
CA VAL A 187 10.54 -14.61 -3.84
C VAL A 187 11.40 -15.25 -4.92
N ALA A 188 11.16 -16.53 -5.23
CA ALA A 188 11.95 -17.28 -6.20
C ALA A 188 11.85 -16.68 -7.62
N GLU A 189 10.66 -16.28 -8.05
CA GLU A 189 10.42 -15.58 -9.32
C GLU A 189 11.17 -14.27 -9.37
N GLY A 190 11.08 -13.44 -8.32
CA GLY A 190 11.77 -12.16 -8.28
C GLY A 190 13.29 -12.30 -8.37
N LEU A 191 13.88 -13.22 -7.59
CA LEU A 191 15.32 -13.52 -7.65
C LEU A 191 15.73 -14.01 -9.04
N MET A 192 14.95 -14.92 -9.64
CA MET A 192 15.21 -15.46 -10.98
C MET A 192 15.11 -14.38 -12.06
N THR A 193 14.03 -13.60 -12.08
CA THR A 193 13.81 -12.53 -13.07
C THR A 193 14.88 -11.46 -12.99
N ARG A 194 15.37 -11.15 -11.79
CA ARG A 194 16.45 -10.17 -11.60
C ARG A 194 17.85 -10.75 -11.81
N GLY A 195 17.98 -12.07 -11.86
CA GLY A 195 19.27 -12.76 -11.92
C GLY A 195 20.09 -12.62 -10.64
N TRP A 196 19.44 -12.26 -9.53
CA TRP A 196 20.06 -12.05 -8.22
C TRP A 196 20.49 -13.38 -7.61
N THR A 197 21.64 -13.38 -6.95
CA THR A 197 22.25 -14.60 -6.42
C THR A 197 21.99 -14.76 -4.93
N VAL A 198 21.60 -15.96 -4.53
CA VAL A 198 21.47 -16.35 -3.12
C VAL A 198 22.87 -16.49 -2.48
N PRO A 199 23.12 -15.82 -1.34
CA PRO A 199 24.36 -15.94 -0.57
C PRO A 199 24.66 -17.41 -0.23
N ALA A 200 25.94 -17.80 -0.30
CA ALA A 200 26.37 -19.19 -0.22
C ALA A 200 25.86 -19.92 1.03
N GLU A 201 25.92 -19.23 2.16
CA GLU A 201 25.47 -19.68 3.48
C GLU A 201 23.95 -19.88 3.59
N LEU A 202 23.16 -19.23 2.73
CA LEU A 202 21.70 -19.34 2.73
C LEU A 202 21.17 -20.35 1.70
N ARG A 203 22.00 -20.83 0.75
CA ARG A 203 21.55 -21.68 -0.37
C ARG A 203 20.91 -22.99 0.07
N SER A 204 21.48 -23.65 1.09
CA SER A 204 20.94 -24.93 1.59
C SER A 204 19.56 -24.74 2.20
N GLY A 205 19.40 -23.73 3.06
CA GLY A 205 18.11 -23.42 3.67
C GLY A 205 17.07 -22.99 2.64
N ALA A 206 17.47 -22.14 1.68
CA ALA A 206 16.61 -21.73 0.57
C ALA A 206 16.14 -22.92 -0.28
N ASN A 207 17.04 -23.85 -0.62
CA ASN A 207 16.69 -25.06 -1.36
C ASN A 207 15.72 -25.94 -0.59
N GLN A 208 15.93 -26.12 0.72
CA GLN A 208 15.00 -26.88 1.57
C GLN A 208 13.63 -26.22 1.61
N ALA A 209 13.58 -24.91 1.82
CA ALA A 209 12.35 -24.14 1.90
C ALA A 209 11.54 -24.13 0.59
N LEU A 210 12.20 -24.24 -0.57
CA LEU A 210 11.56 -24.21 -1.89
C LEU A 210 11.12 -25.59 -2.41
N GLN A 211 11.30 -26.68 -1.65
CA GLN A 211 10.93 -28.03 -2.09
C GLN A 211 9.43 -28.19 -2.38
N ASP A 212 8.58 -27.44 -1.69
CA ASP A 212 7.12 -27.40 -1.85
C ASP A 212 6.65 -26.26 -2.79
N SER A 213 7.59 -25.52 -3.38
CA SER A 213 7.31 -24.46 -4.36
C SER A 213 7.04 -25.03 -5.76
N ASN A 214 6.73 -24.15 -6.73
CA ASN A 214 6.45 -24.54 -8.13
C ASN A 214 7.71 -24.90 -8.93
N GLY A 215 8.52 -25.82 -8.40
CA GLY A 215 9.72 -26.36 -9.04
C GLY A 215 10.95 -25.45 -8.97
N PHE A 216 11.02 -24.52 -8.02
CA PHE A 216 12.20 -23.67 -7.86
C PHE A 216 13.33 -24.36 -7.08
N SER A 217 14.56 -24.07 -7.48
CA SER A 217 15.78 -24.48 -6.77
C SER A 217 16.88 -23.43 -6.95
N VAL A 218 17.82 -23.41 -6.00
CA VAL A 218 19.00 -22.56 -6.00
C VAL A 218 20.20 -23.37 -6.51
N GLY A 219 20.78 -22.93 -7.63
CA GLY A 219 21.97 -23.55 -8.21
C GLY A 219 23.23 -23.37 -7.36
N ALA A 220 24.29 -24.12 -7.71
CA ALA A 220 25.61 -23.97 -7.08
C ALA A 220 26.25 -22.58 -7.32
N ASP A 221 25.82 -21.87 -8.37
CA ASP A 221 26.15 -20.48 -8.68
C ASP A 221 25.30 -19.46 -7.88
N GLY A 222 24.36 -19.93 -7.05
CA GLY A 222 23.45 -19.09 -6.28
C GLY A 222 22.22 -18.59 -7.07
N LYS A 223 22.10 -18.90 -8.37
CA LYS A 223 20.96 -18.43 -9.18
C LYS A 223 19.75 -19.33 -9.01
N LEU A 224 18.57 -18.72 -9.02
CA LEU A 224 17.30 -19.45 -9.04
C LEU A 224 17.07 -20.10 -10.41
N ARG A 225 16.56 -21.32 -10.39
CA ARG A 225 16.20 -22.12 -11.57
C ARG A 225 14.81 -22.69 -11.35
N LYS A 226 14.00 -22.74 -12.41
CA LYS A 226 12.70 -23.41 -12.40
C LYS A 226 12.81 -24.71 -13.20
N GLY A 227 12.61 -25.83 -12.52
CA GLY A 227 12.49 -27.13 -13.17
C GLY A 227 11.21 -27.21 -14.00
N ALA A 228 11.13 -28.20 -14.90
CA ALA A 228 9.86 -28.57 -15.50
C ALA A 228 8.96 -29.10 -14.37
N GLY A 229 7.98 -28.31 -13.93
CA GLY A 229 7.00 -28.79 -12.96
C GLY A 229 6.32 -30.04 -13.52
N TYR A 230 6.16 -31.07 -12.68
CA TYR A 230 5.22 -32.14 -13.00
C TYR A 230 3.84 -31.48 -13.11
N GLY A 231 3.32 -31.41 -14.33
CA GLY A 231 1.95 -30.97 -14.62
C GLY A 231 0.92 -31.99 -14.18
#